data_AF-A0A919R540-F1
#
_entry.id   AF-A0A919R540-F1
#
_cell.length_a   1.000
_cell.length_b   1.000
_cell.length_c   1.000
_cell.angle_alpha   90.00
_cell.angle_beta   90.00
_cell.angle_gamma   90.00
#
_symmetry.space_group_name_H-M   'P 1'
#
loop_
_entity.id
_entity.type
_entity.pdbx_description
1 polymer ?
#
loop_
_entity_poly.entity_id
_entity_poly.type
_entity_poly.pdbx_seq_one_letter_code
_entity_poly.pdbx_strand_id
1 'polypeptide(L)'
;MPCYRCGVRQTDPVRGASPWRRGVRHEAQVLICPSCQREHDLDLDLDRCRTCGSSRLICRLGEVECRSCGAVRPARVADARPSSLVGAGAPGLSEEVEAALGRLFGRHPAR
;
A
#
# COMPACT_ATOMS: atom_id res chain seq x y z
N MET A 1 -10.60 4.80 -4.98
CA MET A 1 -9.68 5.89 -4.61
C MET A 1 -9.83 6.99 -5.66
N PRO A 2 -10.27 8.21 -5.30
CA PRO A 2 -10.43 9.31 -6.24
C PRO A 2 -9.09 9.90 -6.68
N CYS A 3 -9.09 10.72 -7.72
CA CYS A 3 -7.96 11.57 -8.06
C CYS A 3 -7.63 12.48 -6.88
N TYR A 4 -6.36 12.56 -6.47
CA TYR A 4 -5.98 13.35 -5.29
C TYR A 4 -6.22 14.86 -5.49
N ARG A 5 -6.30 15.33 -6.75
CA ARG A 5 -6.39 16.74 -7.10
C ARG A 5 -7.84 17.19 -7.26
N CYS A 6 -8.59 16.60 -8.19
CA CYS A 6 -9.96 17.00 -8.50
C CYS A 6 -11.05 16.12 -7.87
N GLY A 7 -10.68 15.03 -7.17
CA GLY A 7 -11.64 14.16 -6.50
C GLY A 7 -12.45 13.23 -7.41
N VAL A 8 -12.32 13.34 -8.75
CA VAL A 8 -13.02 12.44 -9.69
C VAL A 8 -12.66 10.98 -9.40
N ARG A 9 -13.61 10.07 -9.54
CA ARG A 9 -13.37 8.64 -9.31
C ARG A 9 -13.08 7.95 -10.65
N GLN A 10 -12.16 6.99 -10.61
CA GLN A 10 -11.98 6.10 -11.75
C GLN A 10 -13.27 5.30 -11.96
N THR A 11 -13.83 5.38 -13.17
CA THR A 11 -14.89 4.50 -13.65
C THR A 11 -14.30 3.13 -13.99
N ASP A 12 -15.16 2.12 -14.15
CA ASP A 12 -14.74 0.73 -14.35
C ASP A 12 -13.60 0.60 -15.38
N PRO A 13 -12.40 0.11 -14.99
CA PRO A 13 -11.28 0.01 -15.90
C PRO A 13 -11.60 -0.95 -17.03
N VAL A 14 -11.55 -0.46 -18.27
CA VAL A 14 -11.47 -1.32 -19.45
C VAL A 14 -10.21 -2.18 -19.37
N ARG A 15 -10.27 -3.40 -19.93
CA ARG A 15 -9.12 -4.31 -19.96
C ARG A 15 -7.93 -3.64 -20.66
N GLY A 16 -6.78 -3.62 -20.00
CA GLY A 16 -5.55 -3.03 -20.54
C GLY A 16 -4.85 -2.08 -19.55
N ALA A 17 -3.93 -1.27 -20.08
CA ALA A 17 -3.22 -0.28 -19.28
C ALA A 17 -4.19 0.82 -18.83
N SER A 18 -4.23 1.10 -17.52
CA SER A 18 -5.04 2.20 -17.00
C SER A 18 -4.49 3.55 -17.50
N PRO A 19 -5.34 4.46 -17.99
CA PRO A 19 -4.92 5.82 -18.34
C PRO A 19 -4.64 6.68 -17.10
N TRP A 20 -4.97 6.19 -15.91
CA TRP A 20 -4.69 6.85 -14.65
C TRP A 20 -3.24 6.62 -14.22
N ARG A 21 -2.53 7.71 -13.95
CA ARG A 21 -1.19 7.66 -13.39
C ARG A 21 -1.26 7.35 -11.90
N ARG A 22 -0.33 6.53 -11.43
CA ARG A 22 -0.05 6.27 -10.02
C ARG A 22 1.23 7.01 -9.63
N GLY A 23 1.26 7.55 -8.42
CA GLY A 23 2.44 8.19 -7.85
C GLY A 23 2.39 8.16 -6.33
N VAL A 24 3.40 8.76 -5.69
CA VAL A 24 3.46 8.91 -4.23
C VAL A 24 3.49 10.39 -3.90
N ARG A 25 2.69 10.81 -2.92
CA ARG A 25 2.68 12.18 -2.40
C ARG A 25 2.53 12.13 -0.90
N HIS A 26 3.40 12.82 -0.17
CA HIS A 26 3.46 12.73 1.30
C HIS A 26 3.49 11.28 1.77
N GLU A 27 4.28 10.47 1.06
CA GLU A 27 4.49 9.06 1.35
C GLU A 27 3.25 8.16 1.25
N ALA A 28 2.15 8.68 0.72
CA ALA A 28 0.94 7.93 0.42
C ALA A 28 0.80 7.65 -1.08
N GLN A 29 0.28 6.47 -1.42
CA GLN A 29 -0.06 6.11 -2.79
C GLN A 29 -1.26 6.93 -3.27
N VAL A 30 -1.09 7.65 -4.38
CA VAL A 30 -2.15 8.47 -4.99
C VAL A 30 -2.44 8.07 -6.44
N LEU A 31 -3.62 8.45 -6.91
CA LEU A 31 -4.07 8.35 -8.30
C LEU A 31 -4.25 9.74 -8.91
N ILE A 32 -3.88 9.90 -10.18
CA ILE A 32 -4.10 11.11 -10.97
C ILE A 32 -4.93 10.79 -12.22
N CYS A 33 -6.05 11.49 -12.40
CA CYS A 33 -6.89 11.33 -13.58
C CYS A 33 -6.22 11.91 -14.84
N PRO A 34 -6.59 11.47 -16.05
CA PRO A 34 -5.97 11.95 -17.30
C PRO A 34 -6.05 13.46 -17.51
N SER A 35 -7.11 14.13 -17.06
CA SER A 35 -7.23 15.60 -17.19
C SER A 35 -6.19 16.32 -16.32
N CYS A 36 -6.12 15.98 -15.02
CA CYS A 36 -5.11 16.56 -14.13
C CYS A 36 -3.66 16.18 -14.50
N GLN A 37 -3.44 15.08 -15.23
CA GLN A 37 -2.12 14.75 -15.77
C GLN A 37 -1.66 15.69 -16.89
N ARG A 38 -2.59 16.30 -17.64
CA ARG A 38 -2.27 17.20 -18.76
C ARG A 38 -2.18 18.66 -18.31
N GLU A 39 -3.01 19.04 -17.35
CA GLU A 39 -3.16 20.43 -16.89
C GLU A 39 -2.09 20.88 -15.90
N HIS A 40 -1.37 19.94 -15.29
CA HIS A 40 -0.46 20.24 -14.19
C HIS A 40 0.89 19.53 -14.33
N ASP A 41 1.95 20.23 -13.93
CA ASP A 41 3.27 19.62 -13.79
C ASP A 41 3.29 18.73 -12.54
N LEU A 42 2.93 17.47 -12.75
CA LEU A 42 2.85 16.48 -11.69
C LEU A 42 4.20 16.19 -11.02
N ASP A 43 5.32 16.41 -11.72
CA ASP A 43 6.63 16.10 -11.17
C ASP A 43 7.03 17.09 -10.06
N LEU A 44 6.34 18.22 -9.93
CA LEU A 44 6.49 19.16 -8.81
C LEU A 44 5.65 18.77 -7.59
N ASP A 45 4.52 18.10 -7.79
CA ASP A 45 3.59 17.73 -6.73
C ASP A 45 3.85 16.35 -6.12
N LEU A 46 4.60 15.48 -6.81
CA LEU A 46 4.90 14.12 -6.38
C LEU A 46 6.24 14.00 -5.64
N ASP A 47 6.30 13.06 -4.71
CA ASP A 47 7.54 12.68 -4.04
C ASP A 47 8.55 12.17 -5.07
N ARG A 48 9.83 12.53 -4.88
CA ARG A 48 10.93 12.10 -5.74
C ARG A 48 11.87 11.15 -5.02
N CYS A 49 12.47 10.24 -5.77
CA CYS A 49 13.51 9.36 -5.27
C CYS A 49 14.73 10.21 -4.83
N ARG A 50 15.17 10.04 -3.58
CA ARG A 50 16.38 10.73 -3.07
C ARG A 50 17.68 10.25 -3.72
N THR A 51 17.66 9.09 -4.38
CA THR A 51 18.84 8.49 -5.02
C THR A 51 18.98 8.91 -6.48
N CYS A 52 17.89 8.92 -7.26
CA CYS A 52 17.94 9.17 -8.71
C CYS A 52 17.01 10.30 -9.21
N GLY A 53 16.27 10.97 -8.31
CA GLY A 53 15.37 12.07 -8.66
C GLY A 53 14.05 11.68 -9.34
N SER A 54 13.85 10.41 -9.71
CA SER A 54 12.64 9.93 -10.39
C SER A 54 11.38 10.04 -9.52
N SER A 55 10.26 10.44 -10.11
CA SER A 55 8.90 10.45 -9.52
C SER A 55 8.16 9.12 -9.66
N ARG A 56 8.78 8.10 -10.29
CA ARG A 56 8.20 6.76 -10.48
C ARG A 56 8.30 5.93 -9.19
N LEU A 57 7.59 6.38 -8.16
CA LEU A 57 7.53 5.75 -6.85
C LEU A 57 6.24 4.95 -6.69
N ILE A 58 6.31 3.88 -5.89
CA ILE A 58 5.16 3.11 -5.41
C ILE A 58 5.23 3.02 -3.89
N CYS A 59 4.10 3.23 -3.20
CA CYS A 59 4.00 3.01 -1.76
C CYS A 59 3.13 1.77 -1.50
N ARG A 60 3.70 0.78 -0.81
CA ARG A 60 3.01 -0.47 -0.44
C ARG A 60 3.48 -0.92 0.93
N LEU A 61 2.55 -1.38 1.77
CA LEU A 61 2.86 -2.00 3.07
C LEU A 61 3.80 -1.16 3.97
N GLY A 62 3.72 0.17 3.92
CA GLY A 62 4.57 1.06 4.72
C GLY A 62 5.96 1.33 4.13
N GLU A 63 6.23 0.89 2.91
CA GLU A 63 7.48 1.17 2.20
C GLU A 63 7.21 1.94 0.91
N VAL A 64 8.18 2.79 0.53
CA VAL A 64 8.24 3.46 -0.76
C VAL A 64 9.40 2.91 -1.57
N GLU A 65 9.08 2.33 -2.73
CA GLU A 65 10.04 1.79 -3.70
C GLU A 65 10.12 2.71 -4.93
N CYS A 66 11.34 2.98 -5.39
CA CYS A 66 11.58 3.63 -6.68
C CYS A 66 11.66 2.61 -7.82
N ARG A 67 10.74 2.70 -8.79
CA ARG A 67 10.70 1.80 -9.95
C ARG A 67 11.81 2.08 -10.97
N SER A 68 12.54 3.19 -10.84
CA SER A 68 13.63 3.54 -11.75
C SER A 68 14.99 2.98 -11.31
N CYS A 69 15.33 3.05 -10.02
CA CYS A 69 16.63 2.58 -9.51
C CYS A 69 16.54 1.47 -8.46
N GLY A 70 15.34 1.08 -8.03
CA GLY A 70 15.12 0.03 -7.04
C GLY A 70 15.33 0.46 -5.59
N ALA A 71 15.69 1.72 -5.31
CA ALA A 71 15.86 2.19 -3.93
C ALA A 71 14.55 2.06 -3.15
N VAL A 72 14.61 1.41 -1.98
CA VAL A 72 13.49 1.22 -1.05
C VAL A 72 13.76 2.00 0.23
N ARG A 73 12.71 2.58 0.80
CA ARG A 73 12.76 3.26 2.09
C ARG A 73 11.45 3.06 2.85
N PRO A 74 11.44 3.11 4.18
CA PRO A 74 10.19 3.23 4.92
C PRO A 74 9.44 4.51 4.50
N ALA A 75 8.12 4.41 4.40
CA ALA A 75 7.23 5.56 4.40
C ALA A 75 7.16 6.08 5.84
N ARG A 76 7.37 7.39 6.08
CA ARG A 76 7.05 7.96 7.38
C ARG A 76 5.53 7.99 7.43
N VAL A 77 4.97 7.06 8.19
CA VAL A 77 3.56 7.14 8.55
C VAL A 77 3.41 8.45 9.31
N ALA A 78 2.82 9.46 8.67
CA ALA A 78 2.58 10.75 9.29
C ALA A 78 1.51 10.58 10.37
N ASP A 79 1.92 10.12 11.57
CA ASP A 79 1.11 9.99 12.79
C ASP A 79 -0.38 9.69 12.55
N ALA A 80 -0.66 8.80 11.59
CA ALA A 80 -1.89 8.06 11.59
C ALA A 80 -1.71 7.17 12.81
N ARG A 81 -2.25 7.62 13.96
CA ARG A 81 -2.38 6.87 15.22
C ARG A 81 -2.27 5.41 14.86
N PRO A 82 -1.26 4.67 15.35
CA PRO A 82 -1.03 3.30 14.93
C PRO A 82 -2.40 2.65 14.95
N SER A 83 -2.93 2.35 13.76
CA SER A 83 -4.26 1.79 13.66
C SER A 83 -4.13 0.55 14.50
N SER A 84 -4.83 0.51 15.64
CA SER A 84 -4.75 -0.54 16.66
C SER A 84 -5.28 -1.88 16.14
N LEU A 85 -5.24 -2.06 14.81
CA LEU A 85 -5.56 -3.23 14.02
C LEU A 85 -4.33 -4.10 13.74
N VAL A 86 -3.11 -3.62 14.03
CA VAL A 86 -2.08 -4.52 14.55
C VAL A 86 -2.17 -4.44 16.06
N GLY A 87 -3.33 -4.87 16.58
CA GLY A 87 -3.38 -5.35 17.94
C GLY A 87 -2.26 -6.36 18.05
N ALA A 88 -1.34 -6.13 18.99
CA ALA A 88 -0.41 -7.12 19.48
C ALA A 88 -1.10 -8.49 19.41
N GLY A 89 -0.47 -9.48 18.78
CA GLY A 89 -1.00 -10.85 18.72
C GLY A 89 -1.60 -11.16 20.08
N ALA A 90 -2.91 -11.41 20.14
CA ALA A 90 -3.58 -11.41 21.42
C ALA A 90 -2.85 -12.46 22.29
N PRO A 91 -2.31 -12.07 23.45
CA PRO A 91 -1.56 -12.99 24.27
C PRO A 91 -2.46 -14.20 24.57
N GLY A 92 -1.99 -15.39 24.21
CA GLY A 92 -2.74 -16.64 24.34
C GLY A 92 -3.37 -17.21 23.07
N LEU A 93 -3.36 -16.50 21.93
CA LEU A 93 -3.89 -17.07 20.66
C LEU A 93 -3.13 -18.32 20.22
N SER A 94 -1.81 -18.36 20.40
CA SER A 94 -1.00 -19.53 20.07
C SER A 94 -1.40 -20.75 20.89
N GLU A 95 -1.69 -20.56 22.18
CA GLU A 95 -2.11 -21.62 23.11
C GLU A 95 -3.53 -22.13 22.80
N GLU A 96 -4.45 -21.22 22.45
CA GLU A 96 -5.81 -21.59 22.01
C GLU A 96 -5.79 -22.40 20.70
N VAL A 97 -4.95 -22.00 19.74
CA VAL A 97 -4.77 -22.72 18.47
C VAL A 97 -4.17 -24.09 18.73
N GLU A 98 -3.14 -24.20 19.55
CA GLU A 98 -2.52 -25.48 19.91
C GLU A 98 -3.52 -26.44 20.57
N ALA A 99 -4.33 -25.96 21.53
CA ALA A 99 -5.38 -26.75 22.17
C ALA A 99 -6.47 -27.21 21.18
N ALA A 100 -6.82 -26.36 20.21
CA ALA A 100 -7.77 -26.72 19.15
C ALA A 100 -7.21 -27.80 18.22
N LEU A 101 -5.95 -27.68 17.80
CA LEU A 101 -5.27 -28.68 16.97
C LEU A 101 -5.13 -30.02 17.71
N GLY A 102 -4.80 -30.01 19.00
CA GLY A 102 -4.73 -31.23 19.82
C GLY A 102 -6.05 -32.01 19.88
N ARG A 103 -7.20 -31.31 19.90
CA ARG A 103 -8.52 -31.95 19.85
C ARG A 103 -8.86 -32.57 18.49
N LEU A 104 -8.33 -32.00 17.39
CA LEU A 104 -8.53 -32.52 16.03
C LEU A 104 -7.62 -33.72 15.76
N PHE A 105 -6.34 -33.62 16.11
CA PHE A 105 -5.36 -34.68 15.87
C PHE A 105 -5.40 -35.81 16.91
N GLY A 106 -5.83 -35.53 18.15
CA GLY A 106 -6.02 -36.54 19.20
C GLY A 106 -7.22 -37.48 18.97
N ARG A 107 -8.01 -37.28 17.91
CA ARG A 107 -9.11 -38.16 17.48
C ARG A 107 -8.75 -39.11 16.35
N HIS A 108 -7.47 -39.27 16.01
CA HIS A 108 -7.04 -40.42 15.23
C HIS A 108 -6.75 -41.60 16.17
N PRO A 109 -7.68 -42.55 16.39
CA PRO A 109 -7.27 -43.85 16.86
C PRO A 109 -6.31 -44.41 15.80
N ALA A 110 -5.07 -44.66 16.21
CA ALA A 110 -4.18 -45.54 15.48
C ALA A 110 -4.95 -46.86 15.26
N ARG A 111 -5.21 -47.18 14.00
CA ARG A 111 -5.75 -48.47 13.60
C ARG A 111 -4.78 -49.09 12.60
#